data_AF-A0A7J4THU5-F1
#
_entry.id   AF-A0A7J4THU5-F1
#
_cell.length_a   1.000
_cell.length_b   1.000
_cell.length_c   1.000
_cell.angle_alpha   90.00
_cell.angle_beta   90.00
_cell.angle_gamma   90.00
#
_symmetry.space_group_name_H-M   'P 1'
#
loop_
_entity.id
_entity.type
_entity.pdbx_description
1 polymer ?
#
loop_
_entity_poly.entity_id
_entity_poly.type
_entity_poly.pdbx_seq_one_letter_code
_entity_poly.pdbx_strand_id
1 'polypeptide(L)'
;MIIAVSGKGGTGKTLVSSLLIKALSGREMDILAIDADPDSNLPEALGVDVHKTVGDVREELKEDTAKGRIPTGMNKWDILDYKIMESIIETPNFDLLVMGRPEGSGCYCAVNNMLRRIIENLSSNYDVIVIDTEAGLEHLSRRTTQNVDVMLVVTDKSKRGILTAQRIGQLAEELEIKFQELYLVLNRVNT
;
A
#
# COMPACT_ATOMS: atom_id res chain seq x y z
N MET A 1 3.95 -12.75 -4.60
CA MET A 1 3.49 -12.89 -3.20
C MET A 1 3.12 -11.53 -2.67
N ILE A 2 2.01 -11.37 -1.94
CA ILE A 2 1.56 -10.10 -1.38
C ILE A 2 1.54 -10.16 0.15
N ILE A 3 2.30 -9.29 0.80
CA ILE A 3 2.36 -9.12 2.26
C ILE A 3 1.76 -7.77 2.62
N ALA A 4 0.71 -7.75 3.42
CA ALA A 4 0.17 -6.50 3.99
C ALA A 4 0.59 -6.35 5.45
N VAL A 5 0.92 -5.12 5.86
CA VAL A 5 1.28 -4.77 7.24
C VAL A 5 0.27 -3.76 7.77
N SER A 6 -0.47 -4.15 8.81
CA SER A 6 -1.53 -3.33 9.40
C SER A 6 -1.49 -3.35 10.93
N GLY A 7 -2.37 -2.59 11.59
CA GLY A 7 -2.35 -2.41 13.04
C GLY A 7 -2.66 -0.99 13.49
N LYS A 8 -2.68 -0.78 14.81
CA LYS A 8 -2.96 0.52 15.44
C LYS A 8 -1.92 1.59 15.05
N GLY A 9 -2.34 2.84 14.93
CA GLY A 9 -1.43 3.98 14.76
C GLY A 9 -0.32 4.01 15.82
N GLY A 10 0.92 4.24 15.40
CA GLY A 10 2.08 4.36 16.29
C GLY A 10 2.63 3.05 16.89
N THR A 11 2.19 1.86 16.47
CA THR A 11 2.79 0.57 16.90
C THR A 11 4.09 0.20 16.17
N GLY A 12 4.47 0.97 15.14
CA GLY A 12 5.68 0.76 14.34
C GLY A 12 5.50 -0.10 13.10
N LYS A 13 4.35 0.00 12.42
CA LYS A 13 4.04 -0.70 11.16
C LYS A 13 5.10 -0.45 10.10
N THR A 14 5.31 0.81 9.73
CA THR A 14 6.33 1.28 8.80
C THR A 14 7.75 0.83 9.14
N LEU A 15 8.08 0.69 10.43
CA LEU A 15 9.37 0.14 10.86
C LEU A 15 9.46 -1.37 10.56
N VAL A 16 8.40 -2.14 10.83
CA VAL A 16 8.32 -3.57 10.45
C VAL A 16 8.35 -3.73 8.93
N SER A 17 7.59 -2.91 8.19
CA SER A 17 7.54 -2.91 6.72
C SER A 17 8.91 -2.61 6.10
N SER A 18 9.58 -1.54 6.53
CA SER A 18 10.92 -1.17 6.03
C SER A 18 12.01 -2.17 6.42
N LEU A 19 11.94 -2.79 7.61
CA LEU A 19 12.85 -3.88 7.99
C LEU A 19 12.59 -5.16 7.18
N LEU A 20 11.33 -5.48 6.88
CA LEU A 20 10.95 -6.61 6.03
C LEU A 20 11.48 -6.42 4.60
N ILE A 21 11.25 -5.25 4.01
CA ILE A 21 11.78 -4.90 2.67
C ILE A 21 13.30 -5.03 2.66
N LYS A 22 14.01 -4.39 3.61
CA LYS A 22 15.48 -4.47 3.71
C LYS A 22 16.01 -5.90 3.93
N ALA A 23 15.27 -6.77 4.61
CA ALA A 23 15.63 -8.18 4.78
C ALA A 23 15.35 -9.06 3.56
N LEU A 24 14.42 -8.65 2.69
CA LEU A 24 14.13 -9.29 1.41
C LEU A 24 15.07 -8.83 0.30
N SER A 25 15.43 -7.54 0.26
CA SER A 25 16.35 -6.91 -0.70
C SER A 25 17.77 -7.50 -0.75
N GLY A 26 18.14 -8.40 0.18
CA GLY A 26 19.37 -9.20 0.11
C GLY A 26 19.23 -10.51 -0.69
N ARG A 27 18.19 -10.65 -1.51
CA ARG A 27 17.84 -11.85 -2.27
C ARG A 27 17.62 -11.49 -3.74
N GLU A 28 17.79 -12.46 -4.64
CA GLU A 28 17.38 -12.35 -6.05
C GLU A 28 15.84 -12.46 -6.11
N MET A 29 15.15 -11.34 -5.85
CA MET A 29 13.69 -11.22 -5.89
C MET A 29 13.29 -9.81 -6.33
N ASP A 30 12.32 -9.70 -7.24
CA ASP A 30 11.73 -8.43 -7.61
C ASP A 30 10.75 -7.97 -6.51
N ILE A 31 11.04 -6.84 -5.86
CA ILE A 31 10.31 -6.37 -4.67
C ILE A 31 9.66 -5.02 -4.94
N LEU A 32 8.35 -4.91 -4.75
CA LEU A 32 7.63 -3.64 -4.72
C LEU A 32 7.19 -3.29 -3.30
N ALA A 33 7.66 -2.15 -2.80
CA ALA A 33 7.14 -1.49 -1.61
C ALA A 33 5.99 -0.56 -2.00
N ILE A 34 4.83 -0.69 -1.34
CA ILE A 34 3.71 0.25 -1.50
C ILE A 34 3.46 0.95 -0.18
N ASP A 35 3.64 2.28 -0.16
CA ASP A 35 3.18 3.12 0.95
C ASP A 35 1.71 3.47 0.72
N ALA A 36 0.82 2.80 1.46
CA ALA A 36 -0.62 3.04 1.47
C ALA A 36 -1.05 3.87 2.70
N ASP A 37 -0.16 4.70 3.24
CA ASP A 37 -0.44 5.72 4.24
C ASP A 37 -0.54 7.12 3.60
N PRO A 38 -1.67 7.85 3.75
CA PRO A 38 -1.79 9.23 3.29
C PRO A 38 -0.77 10.20 3.91
N ASP A 39 -0.27 9.90 5.11
CA ASP A 39 0.76 10.70 5.79
C ASP A 39 2.20 10.26 5.40
N SER A 40 2.32 9.21 4.57
CA SER A 40 3.52 8.75 3.84
C SER A 40 4.82 8.70 4.64
N ASN A 41 5.00 7.64 5.42
CA ASN A 41 6.16 7.46 6.32
C ASN A 41 7.18 6.42 5.82
N LEU A 42 6.82 5.56 4.86
CA LEU A 42 7.68 4.47 4.39
C LEU A 42 8.92 4.93 3.58
N PRO A 43 8.84 5.96 2.71
CA PRO A 43 9.99 6.44 1.94
C PRO A 43 11.13 6.94 2.84
N GLU A 44 10.82 7.70 3.90
CA GLU A 44 11.81 8.17 4.87
C GLU A 44 12.48 6.99 5.59
N ALA A 45 11.70 5.99 6.02
CA ALA A 45 12.22 4.80 6.68
C ALA A 45 13.09 3.93 5.75
N LEU A 46 12.89 3.99 4.44
CA LEU A 46 13.69 3.33 3.42
C LEU A 46 14.89 4.17 2.96
N GLY A 47 14.84 5.50 3.08
CA GLY A 47 15.87 6.44 2.62
C GLY A 47 15.73 6.80 1.14
N VAL A 48 14.49 6.97 0.65
CA VAL A 48 14.18 7.21 -0.77
C VAL A 48 13.47 8.56 -0.93
N ASP A 49 14.00 9.41 -1.83
CA ASP A 49 13.43 10.71 -2.16
C ASP A 49 12.22 10.58 -3.10
N VAL A 50 11.04 10.98 -2.61
CA VAL A 50 9.78 10.94 -3.37
C VAL A 50 9.57 12.24 -4.13
N HIS A 51 9.41 12.12 -5.44
CA HIS A 51 9.17 13.24 -6.34
C HIS A 51 7.78 13.18 -7.02
N LYS A 52 7.05 12.07 -6.88
CA LYS A 52 5.70 11.89 -7.40
C LYS A 52 4.94 10.80 -6.63
N THR A 53 3.65 11.01 -6.41
CA THR A 53 2.73 10.04 -5.79
C THR A 53 1.55 9.71 -6.71
N VAL A 54 0.84 8.63 -6.39
CA VAL A 54 -0.43 8.27 -7.05
C VAL A 54 -1.49 9.37 -6.88
N GLY A 55 -1.45 10.11 -5.76
CA GLY A 55 -2.25 11.31 -5.52
C GLY A 55 -2.00 12.41 -6.55
N ASP A 56 -0.72 12.71 -6.83
CA ASP A 56 -0.31 13.73 -7.82
C ASP A 56 -0.71 13.31 -9.24
N VAL A 57 -0.45 12.05 -9.60
CA VAL A 57 -0.88 11.45 -10.88
C VAL A 57 -2.37 11.62 -11.11
N ARG A 58 -3.18 11.42 -10.07
CA ARG A 58 -4.64 11.56 -10.13
C ARG A 58 -5.07 13.01 -10.36
N GLU A 59 -4.40 13.98 -9.73
CA GLU A 59 -4.73 15.39 -9.88
C GLU A 59 -4.26 15.94 -11.24
N GLU A 60 -3.06 15.57 -11.73
CA GLU A 60 -2.61 15.82 -13.10
C GLU A 60 -3.65 15.36 -14.14
N LEU A 61 -4.12 14.11 -14.03
CA LEU A 61 -5.09 13.55 -14.97
C LEU A 61 -6.44 14.27 -14.92
N LYS A 62 -6.84 14.75 -13.74
CA LYS A 62 -8.05 15.56 -13.52
C LYS A 62 -7.90 16.95 -14.13
N GLU A 63 -6.77 17.61 -13.95
CA GLU A 63 -6.45 18.88 -14.61
C GLU A 63 -6.42 18.75 -16.14
N ASP A 64 -5.70 17.76 -16.67
CA ASP A 64 -5.57 17.55 -18.12
C ASP A 64 -6.92 17.18 -18.76
N THR A 65 -7.78 16.45 -18.03
CA THR A 65 -9.18 16.25 -18.40
C THR A 65 -9.95 17.57 -18.47
N ALA A 66 -9.85 18.42 -17.43
CA ALA A 66 -10.57 19.69 -17.38
C ALA A 66 -10.07 20.71 -18.43
N LYS A 67 -8.78 20.65 -18.77
CA LYS A 67 -8.10 21.50 -19.76
C LYS A 67 -8.23 20.95 -21.20
N GLY A 68 -8.93 19.83 -21.41
CA GLY A 68 -9.15 19.24 -22.74
C GLY A 68 -7.89 18.68 -23.41
N ARG A 69 -6.85 18.36 -22.63
CA ARG A 69 -5.55 17.87 -23.11
C ARG A 69 -5.51 16.36 -23.37
N ILE A 70 -6.50 15.62 -22.89
CA ILE A 70 -6.63 14.18 -23.11
C ILE A 70 -6.98 13.91 -24.59
N PRO A 71 -6.16 13.15 -25.34
CA PRO A 71 -6.42 12.88 -26.75
C PRO A 71 -7.76 12.17 -26.99
N THR A 72 -8.46 12.59 -28.04
CA THR A 72 -9.77 12.04 -28.42
C THR A 72 -9.66 10.54 -28.73
N GLY A 73 -10.41 9.72 -27.99
CA GLY A 73 -10.43 8.27 -28.16
C GLY A 73 -9.50 7.48 -27.23
N MET A 74 -8.63 8.14 -26.45
CA MET A 74 -7.89 7.45 -25.39
C MET A 74 -8.78 7.15 -24.18
N ASN A 75 -8.60 5.97 -23.61
CA ASN A 75 -9.19 5.61 -22.32
C ASN A 75 -8.40 6.29 -21.19
N LYS A 76 -9.09 7.01 -20.31
CA LYS A 76 -8.48 7.69 -19.16
C LYS A 76 -7.80 6.73 -18.19
N TRP A 77 -8.27 5.49 -18.13
CA TRP A 77 -7.67 4.45 -17.29
C TRP A 77 -6.29 4.01 -17.79
N ASP A 78 -6.09 3.94 -19.11
CA ASP A 78 -4.80 3.55 -19.69
C ASP A 78 -3.75 4.65 -19.46
N ILE A 79 -4.16 5.93 -19.56
CA ILE A 79 -3.33 7.09 -19.22
C ILE A 79 -3.00 7.10 -17.72
N LEU A 80 -3.97 6.74 -16.86
CA LEU A 80 -3.75 6.64 -15.43
C LEU A 80 -2.73 5.56 -15.10
N ASP A 81 -2.88 4.36 -15.65
CA ASP A 81 -1.97 3.23 -15.41
C ASP A 81 -0.55 3.56 -15.88
N TYR A 82 -0.42 4.16 -17.07
CA TYR A 82 0.86 4.64 -17.59
C TYR A 82 1.52 5.66 -16.65
N LYS A 83 0.79 6.69 -16.20
CA LYS A 83 1.31 7.70 -15.26
C LYS A 83 1.63 7.12 -13.87
N ILE A 84 0.92 6.07 -13.44
CA ILE A 84 1.23 5.34 -12.20
C ILE A 84 2.55 4.58 -12.36
N MET A 85 2.77 3.89 -13.49
CA MET A 85 4.05 3.23 -13.78
C MET A 85 5.20 4.25 -13.81
N GLU A 86 5.02 5.41 -14.43
CA GLU A 86 5.98 6.54 -14.38
C GLU A 86 6.20 7.13 -12.97
N SER A 87 5.36 6.80 -11.98
CA SER A 87 5.51 7.26 -10.58
C SER A 87 6.13 6.22 -9.65
N ILE A 88 6.48 5.03 -10.16
CA ILE A 88 7.26 4.04 -9.43
C ILE A 88 8.71 4.54 -9.34
N ILE A 89 9.26 4.54 -8.13
CA ILE A 89 10.63 4.95 -7.87
C ILE A 89 11.48 3.68 -7.84
N GLU A 90 12.22 3.44 -8.92
CA GLU A 90 13.15 2.32 -9.03
C GLU A 90 14.37 2.52 -8.10
N THR A 91 14.74 1.49 -7.34
CA THR A 91 16.00 1.48 -6.56
C THR A 91 16.78 0.19 -6.82
N PRO A 92 18.08 0.11 -6.50
CA PRO A 92 18.89 -1.08 -6.82
C PRO A 92 18.45 -2.41 -6.19
N ASN A 93 17.53 -2.41 -5.22
CA ASN A 93 17.13 -3.64 -4.50
C ASN A 93 15.62 -3.76 -4.19
N PHE A 94 14.81 -2.79 -4.61
CA PHE A 94 13.35 -2.75 -4.50
C PHE A 94 12.81 -1.52 -5.24
N ASP A 95 11.57 -1.58 -5.70
CA ASP A 95 10.85 -0.43 -6.23
C ASP A 95 9.90 0.12 -5.17
N LEU A 96 9.59 1.42 -5.23
CA LEU A 96 8.72 2.09 -4.27
C LEU A 96 7.60 2.86 -4.99
N LEU A 97 6.36 2.57 -4.62
CA LEU A 97 5.18 3.32 -5.04
C LEU A 97 4.51 3.96 -3.83
N VAL A 98 4.26 5.26 -3.90
CA VAL A 98 3.66 6.04 -2.80
C VAL A 98 2.25 6.47 -3.19
N MET A 99 1.26 6.07 -2.40
CA MET A 99 -0.13 6.44 -2.66
C MET A 99 -0.34 7.96 -2.48
N GLY A 100 0.22 8.52 -1.40
CA GLY A 100 0.15 9.94 -1.07
C GLY A 100 -1.26 10.42 -0.68
N ARG A 101 -1.35 11.62 -0.11
CA ARG A 101 -2.64 12.25 0.18
C ARG A 101 -3.21 12.91 -1.08
N PRO A 102 -4.43 12.54 -1.53
CA PRO A 102 -5.09 13.26 -2.61
C PRO A 102 -5.49 14.69 -2.21
N GLU A 103 -5.12 15.68 -3.01
CA GLU A 103 -5.63 17.05 -2.84
C GLU A 103 -7.09 17.19 -3.35
N GLY A 104 -7.80 18.18 -2.80
CA GLY A 104 -9.14 18.60 -3.23
C GLY A 104 -10.33 17.84 -2.62
N SER A 105 -11.55 18.30 -2.92
CA SER A 105 -12.82 17.82 -2.34
C SER A 105 -13.33 16.47 -2.90
N GLY A 106 -12.47 15.67 -3.52
CA GLY A 106 -12.82 14.37 -4.07
C GLY A 106 -12.72 13.25 -3.04
N CYS A 107 -13.82 12.52 -2.80
CA CYS A 107 -13.92 11.45 -1.79
C CYS A 107 -12.73 10.48 -1.79
N TYR A 108 -12.24 10.16 -0.59
CA TYR A 108 -11.24 9.13 -0.29
C TYR A 108 -11.55 7.75 -0.92
N CYS A 109 -12.81 7.48 -1.25
CA CYS A 109 -13.28 6.27 -1.94
C CYS A 109 -12.53 5.94 -3.24
N ALA A 110 -11.82 6.89 -3.86
CA ALA A 110 -10.99 6.64 -5.04
C ALA A 110 -9.68 5.91 -4.72
N VAL A 111 -9.01 6.23 -3.61
CA VAL A 111 -7.65 5.74 -3.28
C VAL A 111 -7.63 4.21 -3.14
N ASN A 112 -8.65 3.65 -2.48
CA ASN A 112 -8.80 2.21 -2.27
C ASN A 112 -8.93 1.44 -3.59
N ASN A 113 -9.69 1.99 -4.54
CA ASN A 113 -9.87 1.37 -5.85
C ASN A 113 -8.61 1.51 -6.71
N MET A 114 -7.83 2.58 -6.54
CA MET A 114 -6.53 2.73 -7.18
C MET A 114 -5.52 1.71 -6.63
N LEU A 115 -5.36 1.58 -5.30
CA LEU A 115 -4.48 0.58 -4.68
C LEU A 115 -4.78 -0.84 -5.17
N ARG A 116 -6.06 -1.20 -5.30
CA ARG A 116 -6.50 -2.48 -5.86
C ARG A 116 -6.07 -2.67 -7.31
N ARG A 117 -6.36 -1.69 -8.16
CA ARG A 117 -5.98 -1.71 -9.59
C ARG A 117 -4.46 -1.79 -9.76
N ILE A 118 -3.71 -1.07 -8.94
CA ILE A 118 -2.24 -1.10 -8.86
C ILE A 118 -1.77 -2.53 -8.58
N ILE A 119 -2.30 -3.18 -7.52
CA ILE A 119 -1.94 -4.56 -7.18
C ILE A 119 -2.33 -5.52 -8.32
N GLU A 120 -3.51 -5.38 -8.91
CA GLU A 120 -3.96 -6.23 -10.03
C GLU A 120 -3.10 -6.07 -11.29
N ASN A 121 -2.61 -4.85 -11.59
CA ASN A 121 -1.79 -4.55 -12.77
C ASN A 121 -0.29 -4.84 -12.58
N LEU A 122 0.24 -4.73 -11.35
CA LEU A 122 1.69 -4.85 -11.09
C LEU A 122 2.11 -6.20 -10.48
N SER A 123 1.19 -6.97 -9.88
CA SER A 123 1.53 -8.23 -9.18
C SER A 123 2.18 -9.31 -10.03
N SER A 124 2.06 -9.27 -11.36
CA SER A 124 2.78 -10.16 -12.27
C SER A 124 4.25 -9.83 -12.44
N ASN A 125 4.68 -8.64 -12.04
CA ASN A 125 6.00 -8.08 -12.33
C ASN A 125 6.93 -8.11 -11.10
N TYR A 126 6.44 -8.59 -9.95
CA TYR A 126 7.19 -8.62 -8.69
C TYR A 126 6.97 -9.95 -7.96
N ASP A 127 8.06 -10.57 -7.52
CA ASP A 127 8.01 -11.75 -6.66
C ASP A 127 7.35 -11.44 -5.31
N VAL A 128 7.60 -10.24 -4.76
CA VAL A 128 7.04 -9.79 -3.48
C VAL A 128 6.52 -8.35 -3.55
N ILE A 129 5.26 -8.15 -3.16
CA ILE A 129 4.71 -6.83 -2.84
C ILE A 129 4.60 -6.71 -1.32
N VAL A 130 5.16 -5.66 -0.72
CA VAL A 130 5.00 -5.31 0.70
C VAL A 130 4.18 -4.02 0.79
N ILE A 131 3.02 -4.08 1.43
CA ILE A 131 2.08 -2.95 1.55
C ILE A 131 2.05 -2.47 3.01
N ASP A 132 2.51 -1.25 3.27
CA ASP A 132 2.36 -0.58 4.58
C ASP A 132 1.03 0.19 4.58
N THR A 133 0.07 -0.15 5.44
CA THR A 133 -1.27 0.47 5.44
C THR A 133 -1.49 1.35 6.68
N GLU A 134 -2.06 2.56 6.55
CA GLU A 134 -2.35 3.41 7.72
C GLU A 134 -3.38 2.74 8.65
N ALA A 135 -4.51 2.30 8.06
CA ALA A 135 -5.69 1.83 8.75
C ALA A 135 -6.33 0.63 8.04
N GLY A 136 -6.74 -0.37 8.83
CA GLY A 136 -7.81 -1.28 8.47
C GLY A 136 -7.60 -2.26 7.31
N LEU A 137 -8.65 -3.04 7.07
CA LEU A 137 -8.74 -4.13 6.08
C LEU A 137 -9.75 -3.84 4.97
N GLU A 138 -10.59 -2.82 5.17
CA GLU A 138 -11.56 -2.27 4.23
C GLU A 138 -10.94 -1.93 2.87
N HIS A 139 -9.66 -1.53 2.84
CA HIS A 139 -8.94 -1.25 1.60
C HIS A 139 -8.70 -2.51 0.74
N LEU A 140 -8.69 -3.69 1.35
CA LEU A 140 -8.28 -4.97 0.75
C LEU A 140 -9.48 -5.94 0.48
N SER A 141 -10.73 -5.47 0.49
CA SER A 141 -11.97 -6.28 0.35
C SER A 141 -13.06 -5.68 -0.57
N ARG A 142 -13.93 -6.42 -1.27
CA ARG A 142 -14.27 -7.85 -1.32
C ARG A 142 -14.21 -8.40 -2.78
N ARG A 143 -13.61 -7.64 -3.70
CA ARG A 143 -13.85 -7.75 -5.16
C ARG A 143 -12.59 -7.61 -6.03
N THR A 144 -11.40 -7.71 -5.45
CA THR A 144 -10.16 -7.90 -6.21
C THR A 144 -9.98 -9.38 -6.56
N THR A 145 -9.33 -9.61 -7.70
CA THR A 145 -8.88 -10.93 -8.15
C THR A 145 -7.60 -11.38 -7.42
N GLN A 146 -6.80 -10.43 -6.94
CA GLN A 146 -5.60 -10.66 -6.13
C GLN A 146 -5.96 -10.77 -4.64
N ASN A 147 -5.51 -11.84 -4.00
CA ASN A 147 -5.58 -12.06 -2.56
C ASN A 147 -4.28 -11.57 -1.88
N VAL A 148 -4.37 -11.12 -0.63
CA VAL A 148 -3.17 -10.90 0.19
C VAL A 148 -2.74 -12.24 0.74
N ASP A 149 -1.50 -12.68 0.48
CA ASP A 149 -1.04 -13.98 0.95
C ASP A 149 -0.80 -13.97 2.46
N VAL A 150 -0.11 -12.94 2.97
CA VAL A 150 0.26 -12.82 4.38
C VAL A 150 -0.21 -11.49 4.95
N MET A 151 -0.93 -11.51 6.06
CA MET A 151 -1.23 -10.30 6.85
C MET A 151 -0.40 -10.27 8.15
N LEU A 152 0.38 -9.22 8.33
CA LEU A 152 1.14 -8.92 9.55
C LEU A 152 0.42 -7.84 10.36
N VAL A 153 -0.11 -8.22 11.53
CA VAL A 153 -0.79 -7.30 12.44
C VAL A 153 0.17 -6.83 13.53
N VAL A 154 0.67 -5.60 13.44
CA VAL A 154 1.65 -5.03 14.37
C VAL A 154 0.97 -4.33 15.54
N THR A 155 1.21 -4.84 16.75
CA THR A 155 0.68 -4.30 18.01
C THR A 155 1.79 -3.91 18.98
N ASP A 156 1.49 -3.01 19.91
CA ASP A 156 2.27 -2.81 21.13
C ASP A 156 1.74 -3.70 22.28
N LYS A 157 2.42 -3.68 23.43
CA LYS A 157 1.96 -4.32 24.68
C LYS A 157 0.76 -3.64 25.34
N SER A 158 0.12 -2.63 24.71
CA SER A 158 -1.01 -1.94 25.31
C SER A 158 -2.31 -2.70 25.07
N LYS A 159 -3.23 -2.67 26.05
CA LYS A 159 -4.59 -3.22 25.91
C LYS A 159 -5.30 -2.69 24.65
N ARG A 160 -5.07 -1.42 24.28
CA ARG A 160 -5.63 -0.82 23.06
C ARG A 160 -5.04 -1.42 21.78
N GLY A 161 -3.74 -1.70 21.75
CA GLY A 161 -3.10 -2.36 20.61
C GLY A 161 -3.66 -3.76 20.37
N ILE A 162 -3.72 -4.57 21.43
CA ILE A 162 -4.24 -5.94 21.39
C ILE A 162 -5.72 -5.96 20.94
N LEU A 163 -6.55 -5.04 21.45
CA LEU A 163 -7.95 -4.92 21.01
C LEU A 163 -8.07 -4.48 19.54
N THR A 164 -7.20 -3.60 19.04
CA THR A 164 -7.16 -3.26 17.61
C THR A 164 -6.75 -4.46 16.77
N ALA A 165 -5.75 -5.25 17.20
CA ALA A 165 -5.33 -6.45 16.49
C ALA A 165 -6.45 -7.50 16.43
N GLN A 166 -7.18 -7.71 17.54
CA GLN A 166 -8.36 -8.56 17.56
C GLN A 166 -9.46 -8.04 16.62
N ARG A 167 -9.69 -6.73 16.56
CA ARG A 167 -10.68 -6.14 15.64
C ARG A 167 -10.27 -6.29 14.18
N ILE A 168 -8.98 -6.24 13.85
CA ILE A 168 -8.47 -6.52 12.51
C ILE A 168 -8.74 -7.99 12.13
N GLY A 169 -8.49 -8.94 13.03
CA GLY A 169 -8.85 -10.36 12.81
C GLY A 169 -10.35 -10.57 12.59
N GLN A 170 -11.21 -9.88 13.33
CA GLN A 170 -12.67 -9.92 13.09
C GLN A 170 -13.08 -9.28 11.76
N LEU A 171 -12.47 -8.15 11.39
CA LEU A 171 -12.73 -7.48 10.11
C LEU A 171 -12.28 -8.33 8.92
N ALA A 172 -11.21 -9.12 9.04
CA ALA A 172 -10.80 -10.11 8.04
C ALA A 172 -11.93 -11.10 7.73
N GLU A 173 -12.53 -11.68 8.78
CA GLU A 173 -13.65 -12.63 8.70
C GLU A 173 -14.93 -11.95 8.18
N GLU A 174 -15.35 -10.82 8.78
CA GLU A 174 -16.52 -10.03 8.37
C GLU A 174 -16.44 -9.63 6.87
N LEU A 175 -15.23 -9.31 6.39
CA LEU A 175 -14.98 -8.88 5.02
C LEU A 175 -14.61 -10.03 4.06
N GLU A 176 -14.66 -11.31 4.46
CA GLU A 176 -14.28 -12.47 3.63
C GLU A 176 -12.93 -12.32 2.91
N ILE A 177 -11.97 -11.63 3.53
CA ILE A 177 -10.65 -11.45 2.91
C ILE A 177 -9.89 -12.76 3.09
N LYS A 178 -9.52 -13.36 1.95
CA LYS A 178 -8.77 -14.61 1.94
C LYS A 178 -7.28 -14.31 2.11
N PHE A 179 -6.79 -14.53 3.31
CA PHE A 179 -5.36 -14.66 3.59
C PHE A 179 -4.96 -16.13 3.52
N GLN A 180 -3.73 -16.42 3.10
CA GLN A 180 -3.15 -17.73 3.35
C GLN A 180 -2.73 -17.81 4.83
N GLU A 181 -2.10 -16.75 5.34
CA GLU A 181 -1.53 -16.68 6.69
C GLU A 181 -1.82 -15.34 7.38
N LEU A 182 -2.04 -15.38 8.71
CA LEU A 182 -2.28 -14.21 9.56
C LEU A 182 -1.37 -14.27 10.79
N TYR A 183 -0.46 -13.32 10.94
CA TYR A 183 0.50 -13.25 12.04
C TYR A 183 0.33 -12.00 12.90
N LEU A 184 0.55 -12.16 14.21
CA LEU A 184 0.58 -11.06 15.18
C LEU A 184 2.04 -10.72 15.52
N VAL A 185 2.44 -9.47 15.27
CA VAL A 185 3.78 -8.96 15.59
C VAL A 185 3.68 -8.08 16.84
N LEU A 186 4.15 -8.57 18.00
CA LEU A 186 4.31 -7.75 19.20
C LEU A 186 5.60 -6.92 19.11
N ASN A 187 5.45 -5.61 18.98
CA ASN A 187 6.54 -4.63 19.01
C ASN A 187 6.62 -3.92 20.38
N ARG A 188 7.77 -3.31 20.68
CA ARG A 188 8.03 -2.53 21.91
C ARG A 188 7.77 -3.31 23.22
N VAL A 189 8.10 -4.60 23.18
CA VAL A 189 8.12 -5.48 24.37
C VAL A 189 9.43 -5.26 25.11
N ASN A 190 9.36 -5.16 26.44
CA ASN A 190 10.54 -5.22 27.29
C ASN A 190 10.57 -6.66 27.84
N THR A 191 11.71 -7.33 27.70
CA THR A 191 12.04 -8.58 28.40
C THR A 191 12.49 -8.33 29.83
#